data_AF-A0A8B8E807-F1
#
_entry.id   AF-A0A8B8E807-F1
#
_cell.length_a   1.000
_cell.length_b   1.000
_cell.length_c   1.000
_cell.angle_alpha   90.00
_cell.angle_beta   90.00
_cell.angle_gamma   90.00
#
_symmetry.space_group_name_H-M   'P 1'
#
loop_
_entity.id
_entity.type
_entity.pdbx_description
1 polymer ?
#
loop_
_entity_poly.entity_id
_entity_poly.type
_entity_poly.pdbx_seq_one_letter_code
_entity_poly.pdbx_strand_id
1 'polypeptide(L)'
;MKPLLTLHLYCFLAVMKGAAGHGRLWEPPARSTLFRRGYATTPNYNDNQLFCGGFAVQWMLNGGKCGVCGDPYNQAQPRDHEAGGKYASGIITRHYTEGELIDVDVEITANHRGWFEFRLCPNNDVKKAASQSCFDKHLLKFANNKTRHQITTAVGMHHVQLHLPAGLTCTQCILQWRYHSGNSWGVDPKGKGCVGCGPQEEFFGCSDVAIDGKAGSHSSNTASSTKSPSTTTKATTTTTVKATTPTTTKLQTTTTPTTTTTSTTTTTTPTTTTTSTPTTTTTTTTTSTTTTTLPPVTSTPTTRPSSSTTTKPKPATTNPTPSPTTQSNGSGARPVPGAMSAKKTCGPTDVWKNTPGMKQWCKTNCRMGYCPKSHCVCV
;
A
#
# COMPACT_ATOMS: atom_id res chain seq x y z
N MET A 1 1.81 -26.52 -50.80
CA MET A 1 0.87 -26.28 -49.68
C MET A 1 1.62 -26.39 -48.36
N LYS A 2 1.52 -25.34 -47.53
CA LYS A 2 1.89 -25.17 -46.10
C LYS A 2 3.38 -25.32 -45.73
N PRO A 3 4.00 -24.21 -45.28
CA PRO A 3 4.18 -24.07 -43.83
C PRO A 3 3.92 -22.62 -43.37
N LEU A 4 2.76 -22.35 -42.75
CA LEU A 4 2.45 -21.04 -42.18
C LEU A 4 1.81 -21.13 -40.78
N LEU A 5 2.04 -22.22 -40.06
CA LEU A 5 1.34 -22.51 -38.80
C LEU A 5 2.26 -22.62 -37.57
N THR A 6 3.48 -22.10 -37.62
CA THR A 6 4.41 -22.15 -36.47
C THR A 6 4.83 -20.79 -35.95
N LEU A 7 4.44 -19.69 -36.60
CA LEU A 7 4.80 -18.32 -36.18
C LEU A 7 3.69 -17.59 -35.39
N HIS A 8 2.57 -18.25 -35.08
CA HIS A 8 1.51 -17.64 -34.27
C HIS A 8 1.56 -18.02 -32.79
N LEU A 9 2.36 -19.04 -32.41
CA LEU A 9 2.44 -19.50 -31.03
C LEU A 9 3.46 -18.72 -30.18
N TYR A 10 4.47 -18.08 -30.80
CA TYR A 10 5.48 -17.31 -30.09
C TYR A 10 5.09 -15.83 -29.84
N CYS A 11 4.08 -15.30 -30.54
CA CYS A 11 3.68 -13.90 -30.38
C CYS A 11 2.62 -13.68 -29.29
N PHE A 12 2.11 -14.74 -28.65
CA PHE A 12 1.13 -14.66 -27.56
C PHE A 12 1.74 -14.75 -26.15
N LEU A 13 3.06 -14.96 -26.04
CA LEU A 13 3.78 -15.00 -24.75
C LEU A 13 4.37 -13.65 -24.32
N ALA A 14 4.24 -12.61 -25.15
CA ALA A 14 4.56 -11.24 -24.76
C ALA A 14 3.25 -10.50 -24.41
N VAL A 15 3.29 -9.72 -23.33
CA VAL A 15 2.19 -8.88 -22.81
C VAL A 15 1.22 -9.54 -21.83
N MET A 16 1.78 -10.15 -20.77
CA MET A 16 1.16 -10.10 -19.43
C MET A 16 2.11 -9.37 -18.46
N LYS A 17 2.51 -8.14 -18.82
CA LYS A 17 2.99 -7.19 -17.82
C LYS A 17 1.76 -6.74 -17.03
N GLY A 18 1.37 -7.53 -16.03
CA GLY A 18 0.42 -7.08 -15.03
C GLY A 18 0.97 -5.78 -14.45
N ALA A 19 0.31 -4.66 -14.73
CA ALA A 19 0.57 -3.41 -14.03
C ALA A 19 0.07 -3.60 -12.60
N ALA A 20 0.89 -4.26 -11.79
CA ALA A 20 0.71 -4.27 -10.36
C ALA A 20 1.28 -2.92 -9.89
N GLY A 21 0.39 -2.02 -9.50
CA GLY A 21 0.75 -0.72 -8.95
C GLY A 21 1.48 -0.92 -7.65
N HIS A 22 2.52 -0.13 -7.44
CA HIS A 22 3.42 -0.36 -6.33
C HIS A 22 4.23 0.88 -6.05
N GLY A 23 4.42 1.17 -4.77
CA GLY A 23 5.30 2.22 -4.32
C GLY A 23 5.68 2.05 -2.86
N ARG A 24 6.75 2.71 -2.46
CA ARG A 24 7.26 2.66 -1.09
C ARG A 24 7.70 4.05 -0.64
N LEU A 25 7.51 4.33 0.64
CA LEU A 25 8.14 5.48 1.29
C LEU A 25 9.63 5.15 1.49
N TRP A 26 10.46 5.91 0.80
CA TRP A 26 11.91 5.67 0.68
C TRP A 26 12.71 6.53 1.67
N GLU A 27 12.29 7.79 1.88
CA GLU A 27 12.93 8.75 2.78
C GLU A 27 11.86 9.60 3.49
N PRO A 28 11.87 9.73 4.83
CA PRO A 28 12.57 8.86 5.77
C PRO A 28 12.18 7.39 5.53
N PRO A 29 13.12 6.43 5.60
CA PRO A 29 12.84 5.03 5.28
C PRO A 29 11.67 4.45 6.08
N ALA A 30 10.66 3.92 5.38
CA ALA A 30 9.58 3.20 6.06
C ALA A 30 10.08 1.89 6.68
N ARG A 31 9.34 1.40 7.68
CA ARG A 31 9.54 0.10 8.35
C ARG A 31 9.79 -1.05 7.36
N SER A 32 9.04 -1.08 6.26
CA SER A 32 9.21 -2.08 5.19
C SER A 32 10.49 -1.90 4.37
N THR A 33 10.95 -0.66 4.21
CA THR A 33 12.08 -0.27 3.35
C THR A 33 13.43 -0.27 4.08
N LEU A 34 13.44 -0.37 5.42
CA LEU A 34 14.64 -0.27 6.28
C LEU A 34 15.81 -1.14 5.78
N PHE A 35 15.57 -2.40 5.43
CA PHE A 35 16.63 -3.31 4.97
C PHE A 35 17.32 -2.82 3.68
N ARG A 36 16.59 -2.16 2.76
CA ARG A 36 17.18 -1.58 1.54
C ARG A 36 18.06 -0.38 1.84
N ARG A 37 17.86 0.24 3.01
CA ARG A 37 18.59 1.42 3.47
C ARG A 37 19.73 1.05 4.43
N GLY A 38 20.11 -0.23 4.49
CA GLY A 38 21.29 -0.71 5.22
C GLY A 38 21.05 -0.98 6.71
N TYR A 39 19.80 -0.86 7.18
CA TYR A 39 19.47 -1.23 8.56
C TYR A 39 19.44 -2.75 8.71
N ALA A 40 19.95 -3.24 9.85
CA ALA A 40 19.90 -4.66 10.22
C ALA A 40 18.49 -5.07 10.67
N THR A 41 17.55 -5.12 9.73
CA THR A 41 16.14 -5.49 9.95
C THR A 41 15.74 -6.64 9.05
N THR A 42 14.70 -7.39 9.42
CA THR A 42 14.14 -8.45 8.59
C THR A 42 13.78 -7.92 7.19
N PRO A 43 14.33 -8.48 6.10
CA PRO A 43 14.03 -8.02 4.75
C PRO A 43 12.56 -8.17 4.38
N ASN A 44 11.99 -7.15 3.73
CA ASN A 44 10.70 -7.22 3.07
C ASN A 44 10.88 -6.95 1.57
N TYR A 45 11.05 -7.99 0.77
CA TYR A 45 11.24 -7.82 -0.68
C TYR A 45 10.02 -7.25 -1.42
N ASN A 46 8.85 -7.27 -0.77
CA ASN A 46 7.58 -6.70 -1.23
C ASN A 46 7.26 -5.37 -0.52
N ASP A 47 8.29 -4.62 -0.11
CA ASP A 47 8.18 -3.33 0.57
C ASP A 47 7.49 -2.22 -0.22
N ASN A 48 7.22 -2.44 -1.50
CA ASN A 48 6.39 -1.59 -2.36
C ASN A 48 4.92 -2.05 -2.48
N GLN A 49 4.50 -3.08 -1.72
CA GLN A 49 3.16 -3.70 -1.78
C GLN A 49 2.38 -3.55 -0.47
N LEU A 50 2.57 -2.45 0.27
CA LEU A 50 1.81 -2.18 1.49
C LEU A 50 0.44 -1.57 1.13
N PHE A 51 -0.31 -2.36 0.35
CA PHE A 51 -1.54 -2.02 -0.36
C PHE A 51 -2.83 -2.51 0.31
N CYS A 52 -2.85 -2.59 1.65
CA CYS A 52 -4.02 -3.01 2.42
C CYS A 52 -4.48 -4.46 2.15
N GLY A 53 -3.58 -5.32 1.67
CA GLY A 53 -3.89 -6.66 1.18
C GLY A 53 -4.46 -6.73 -0.23
N GLY A 54 -4.47 -5.62 -0.96
CA GLY A 54 -5.01 -5.47 -2.30
C GLY A 54 -6.45 -4.94 -2.31
N PHE A 55 -6.85 -4.37 -3.45
CA PHE A 55 -8.13 -3.68 -3.63
C PHE A 55 -9.34 -4.47 -3.10
N ALA A 56 -9.45 -5.76 -3.44
CA ALA A 56 -10.62 -6.55 -3.10
C ALA A 56 -10.66 -6.89 -1.60
N VAL A 57 -9.51 -7.17 -0.99
CA VAL A 57 -9.41 -7.39 0.47
C VAL A 57 -9.81 -6.11 1.22
N GLN A 58 -9.28 -4.96 0.82
CA GLN A 58 -9.62 -3.69 1.44
C GLN A 58 -11.11 -3.37 1.31
N TRP A 59 -11.63 -3.28 0.09
CA TRP A 59 -12.95 -2.69 -0.15
C TRP A 59 -14.12 -3.68 0.01
N MET A 60 -13.90 -4.97 -0.25
CA MET A 60 -14.99 -5.94 -0.29
C MET A 60 -15.03 -6.82 0.95
N LEU A 61 -13.87 -7.15 1.53
CA LEU A 61 -13.83 -7.91 2.79
C LEU A 61 -13.80 -6.98 4.01
N ASN A 62 -12.98 -5.93 3.95
CA ASN A 62 -12.70 -5.07 5.10
C ASN A 62 -13.51 -3.77 5.10
N GLY A 63 -14.45 -3.59 4.18
CA GLY A 63 -15.32 -2.42 4.13
C GLY A 63 -14.57 -1.10 3.94
N GLY A 64 -13.47 -1.12 3.18
CA GLY A 64 -12.59 0.01 2.92
C GLY A 64 -11.47 0.21 3.95
N LYS A 65 -11.47 -0.58 5.04
CA LYS A 65 -10.48 -0.44 6.11
C LYS A 65 -9.12 -1.02 5.71
N CYS A 66 -8.07 -0.38 6.22
CA CYS A 66 -6.67 -0.75 6.06
C CYS A 66 -5.96 -0.70 7.42
N GLY A 67 -4.88 -1.47 7.60
CA GLY A 67 -3.95 -1.26 8.72
C GLY A 67 -3.28 0.10 8.59
N VAL A 68 -2.90 0.73 9.72
CA VAL A 68 -2.39 2.12 9.69
C VAL A 68 -1.05 2.23 8.94
N CYS A 69 -0.35 1.12 8.77
CA CYS A 69 0.89 1.06 8.00
C CYS A 69 0.77 0.25 6.71
N GLY A 70 -0.44 -0.02 6.21
CA GLY A 70 -0.66 -0.64 4.89
C GLY A 70 -0.85 -2.14 4.88
N ASP A 71 -0.87 -2.77 6.06
CA ASP A 71 -1.22 -4.18 6.22
C ASP A 71 -2.72 -4.43 5.93
N PRO A 72 -3.13 -5.64 5.53
CA PRO A 72 -4.53 -6.02 5.47
C PRO A 72 -5.22 -5.80 6.81
N TYR A 73 -6.37 -5.13 6.82
CA TYR A 73 -7.07 -4.83 8.08
C TYR A 73 -7.47 -6.09 8.87
N ASN A 74 -7.80 -7.18 8.17
CA ASN A 74 -8.13 -8.49 8.73
C ASN A 74 -6.90 -9.34 9.12
N GLN A 75 -5.68 -8.85 8.95
CA GLN A 75 -4.51 -9.52 9.52
C GLN A 75 -4.62 -9.54 11.05
N ALA A 76 -4.22 -10.66 11.67
CA ALA A 76 -4.15 -10.78 13.12
C ALA A 76 -3.20 -9.72 13.72
N GLN A 77 -3.54 -9.25 14.91
CA GLN A 77 -2.71 -8.28 15.63
C GLN A 77 -1.59 -9.00 16.41
N PRO A 78 -0.39 -8.40 16.54
CA PRO A 78 0.05 -7.17 15.88
C PRO A 78 0.22 -7.37 14.37
N ARG A 79 -0.22 -6.38 13.57
CA ARG A 79 0.06 -6.42 12.13
C ARG A 79 1.55 -6.22 11.86
N ASP A 80 2.03 -6.75 10.74
CA ASP A 80 3.45 -6.87 10.43
C ASP A 80 4.22 -5.54 10.50
N HIS A 81 3.59 -4.42 10.11
CA HIS A 81 4.22 -3.09 10.11
C HIS A 81 3.68 -2.18 11.22
N GLU A 82 2.89 -2.69 12.16
CA GLU A 82 2.43 -1.99 13.37
C GLU A 82 3.30 -2.40 14.59
N ALA A 83 3.26 -1.65 15.69
CA ALA A 83 4.15 -1.91 16.84
C ALA A 83 4.01 -3.35 17.37
N GLY A 84 5.14 -4.01 17.63
CA GLY A 84 5.20 -5.43 17.97
C GLY A 84 5.18 -6.37 16.75
N GLY A 85 4.89 -5.85 15.56
CA GLY A 85 4.94 -6.56 14.29
C GLY A 85 6.36 -6.80 13.79
N LYS A 86 6.47 -7.75 12.85
CA LYS A 86 7.73 -8.24 12.27
C LYS A 86 8.68 -7.15 11.74
N TYR A 87 8.15 -6.05 11.19
CA TYR A 87 8.93 -4.96 10.59
C TYR A 87 8.94 -3.68 11.43
N ALA A 88 8.20 -3.64 12.54
CA ALA A 88 8.19 -2.48 13.45
C ALA A 88 9.33 -2.59 14.47
N SER A 89 10.55 -2.35 14.02
CA SER A 89 11.77 -2.44 14.83
C SER A 89 11.92 -1.33 15.89
N GLY A 90 11.16 -0.24 15.75
CA GLY A 90 11.27 0.94 16.61
C GLY A 90 12.52 1.80 16.36
N ILE A 91 13.25 1.54 15.27
CA ILE A 91 14.44 2.32 14.91
C ILE A 91 14.03 3.73 14.48
N ILE A 92 14.50 4.74 15.19
CA ILE A 92 14.36 6.14 14.78
C ILE A 92 15.26 6.38 13.57
N THR A 93 14.65 6.61 12.41
CA THR A 93 15.37 6.73 11.15
C THR A 93 15.92 8.14 10.93
N ARG A 94 15.21 9.17 11.39
CA ARG A 94 15.61 10.57 11.26
C ARG A 94 15.26 11.37 12.51
N HIS A 95 16.01 12.43 12.72
CA HIS A 95 15.77 13.46 13.71
C HIS A 95 15.52 14.78 12.97
N TYR A 96 14.44 15.45 13.29
CA TYR A 96 14.06 16.74 12.73
C TYR A 96 13.83 17.76 13.84
N THR A 97 13.68 19.02 13.47
CA THR A 97 13.25 20.09 14.36
C THR A 97 11.79 20.42 14.12
N GLU A 98 11.04 20.77 15.17
CA GLU A 98 9.67 21.25 15.03
C GLU A 98 9.57 22.44 14.05
N GLY A 99 8.53 22.46 13.21
CA GLY A 99 8.34 23.49 12.19
C GLY A 99 9.30 23.42 10.98
N GLU A 100 10.19 22.42 10.91
CA GLU A 100 11.12 22.23 9.79
C GLU A 100 10.38 21.88 8.48
N LEU A 101 10.95 22.30 7.35
CA LEU A 101 10.58 21.83 6.02
C LEU A 101 11.49 20.64 5.67
N ILE A 102 10.94 19.43 5.67
CA ILE A 102 11.71 18.20 5.48
C ILE A 102 11.62 17.68 4.06
N ASP A 103 12.71 17.10 3.56
CA ASP A 103 12.73 16.33 2.31
C ASP A 103 12.17 14.92 2.54
N VAL A 104 11.31 14.48 1.63
CA VAL A 104 10.66 13.17 1.64
C VAL A 104 10.70 12.58 0.25
N ASP A 105 11.10 11.32 0.16
CA ASP A 105 11.18 10.59 -1.09
C ASP A 105 10.23 9.40 -1.11
N VAL A 106 9.46 9.29 -2.19
CA VAL A 106 8.60 8.15 -2.47
C VAL A 106 9.03 7.52 -3.78
N GLU A 107 9.34 6.23 -3.77
CA GLU A 107 9.60 5.49 -5.00
C GLU A 107 8.30 4.91 -5.53
N ILE A 108 7.93 5.26 -6.76
CA ILE A 108 6.81 4.66 -7.50
C ILE A 108 7.36 3.70 -8.55
N THR A 109 7.25 2.40 -8.26
CA THR A 109 7.68 1.34 -9.18
C THR A 109 6.65 1.04 -10.26
N ALA A 110 5.37 1.35 -10.02
CA ALA A 110 4.31 1.31 -11.01
C ALA A 110 3.25 2.36 -10.69
N ASN A 111 3.01 3.27 -11.64
CA ASN A 111 2.21 4.46 -11.44
C ASN A 111 0.72 4.20 -11.69
N HIS A 112 -0.11 4.42 -10.67
CA HIS A 112 -1.57 4.26 -10.72
C HIS A 112 -2.32 5.60 -10.69
N ARG A 113 -1.69 6.72 -11.06
CA ARG A 113 -2.22 8.11 -10.96
C ARG A 113 -2.66 8.44 -9.54
N GLY A 114 -3.43 9.50 -9.32
CA GLY A 114 -3.96 9.83 -7.99
C GLY A 114 -3.02 10.77 -7.23
N TRP A 115 -2.89 10.59 -5.92
CA TRP A 115 -2.20 11.56 -5.07
C TRP A 115 -1.56 10.98 -3.81
N PHE A 116 -0.52 11.65 -3.34
CA PHE A 116 0.08 11.43 -2.02
C PHE A 116 -0.53 12.35 -0.97
N GLU A 117 -0.56 11.86 0.25
CA GLU A 117 -0.96 12.57 1.45
C GLU A 117 -0.11 12.05 2.62
N PHE A 118 0.27 12.94 3.54
CA PHE A 118 1.13 12.60 4.65
C PHE A 118 0.50 13.03 5.97
N ARG A 119 0.60 12.18 6.98
CA ARG A 119 0.15 12.45 8.34
C ARG A 119 1.27 12.14 9.33
N LEU A 120 1.17 12.71 10.51
CA LEU A 120 2.11 12.49 11.60
C LEU A 120 1.36 12.02 12.86
N CYS A 121 1.94 11.10 13.62
CA CYS A 121 1.44 10.75 14.95
C CYS A 121 2.58 10.86 15.98
N PRO A 122 2.48 11.76 16.99
CA PRO A 122 3.44 11.83 18.11
C PRO A 122 3.18 10.68 19.09
N ASN A 123 3.67 9.49 18.76
CA ASN A 123 3.31 8.24 19.44
C ASN A 123 4.13 7.99 20.72
N ASN A 124 5.40 8.39 20.76
CA ASN A 124 6.32 8.38 21.91
C ASN A 124 6.53 7.02 22.58
N ASP A 125 6.11 5.92 21.96
CA ASP A 125 6.27 4.56 22.45
C ASP A 125 6.32 3.58 21.28
N VAL A 126 7.53 3.11 20.94
CA VAL A 126 7.77 2.15 19.85
C VAL A 126 7.07 0.80 20.05
N LYS A 127 6.62 0.47 21.27
CA LYS A 127 5.92 -0.77 21.59
C LYS A 127 4.40 -0.63 21.50
N LYS A 128 3.88 0.60 21.34
CA LYS A 128 2.45 0.88 21.25
C LYS A 128 2.07 1.20 19.81
N ALA A 129 1.05 0.51 19.31
CA ALA A 129 0.52 0.77 17.98
C ALA A 129 -0.20 2.14 17.96
N ALA A 130 0.12 2.97 16.99
CA ALA A 130 -0.59 4.22 16.76
C ALA A 130 -1.99 3.97 16.19
N SER A 131 -2.94 4.82 16.53
CA SER A 131 -4.29 4.80 15.96
C SER A 131 -4.39 5.71 14.75
N GLN A 132 -5.30 5.41 13.82
CA GLN A 132 -5.60 6.31 12.70
C GLN A 132 -6.05 7.70 13.20
N SER A 133 -6.78 7.75 14.31
CA SER A 133 -7.20 9.01 14.95
C SER A 133 -6.04 9.87 15.48
N CYS A 134 -4.86 9.30 15.73
CA CYS A 134 -3.66 10.07 16.05
C CYS A 134 -3.15 10.79 14.79
N PHE A 135 -3.01 10.04 13.69
CA PHE A 135 -2.59 10.58 12.40
C PHE A 135 -3.54 11.66 11.89
N ASP A 136 -4.85 11.46 12.02
CA ASP A 136 -5.87 12.37 11.49
C ASP A 136 -5.85 13.76 12.16
N LYS A 137 -5.23 13.89 13.34
CA LYS A 137 -5.02 15.19 14.01
C LYS A 137 -3.91 16.03 13.36
N HIS A 138 -3.00 15.41 12.61
CA HIS A 138 -1.81 16.07 12.09
C HIS A 138 -1.59 15.74 10.60
N LEU A 139 -2.55 16.17 9.76
CA LEU A 139 -2.38 16.19 8.31
C LEU A 139 -1.31 17.22 7.93
N LEU A 140 -0.24 16.76 7.28
CA LEU A 140 0.88 17.60 6.89
C LEU A 140 0.60 18.35 5.58
N LYS A 141 1.22 19.53 5.45
CA LYS A 141 1.21 20.32 4.22
C LYS A 141 2.51 20.11 3.47
N PHE A 142 2.42 20.06 2.15
CA PHE A 142 3.56 20.18 1.26
C PHE A 142 4.08 21.62 1.25
N ALA A 143 5.30 21.85 0.74
CA ALA A 143 5.91 23.18 0.61
C ALA A 143 5.02 24.23 -0.08
N ASN A 144 4.13 23.80 -0.97
CA ASN A 144 3.16 24.67 -1.66
C ASN A 144 1.86 24.90 -0.86
N ASN A 145 1.87 24.59 0.44
CA ASN A 145 0.74 24.68 1.37
C ASN A 145 -0.49 23.79 1.06
N LYS A 146 -0.42 22.90 0.06
CA LYS A 146 -1.46 21.91 -0.21
C LYS A 146 -1.28 20.71 0.70
N THR A 147 -2.33 19.93 0.92
CA THR A 147 -2.29 18.67 1.70
C THR A 147 -2.23 17.42 0.83
N ARG A 148 -2.33 17.60 -0.50
CA ARG A 148 -2.23 16.51 -1.48
C ARG A 148 -1.28 16.90 -2.60
N HIS A 149 -0.40 15.97 -2.96
CA HIS A 149 0.46 16.06 -4.12
C HIS A 149 -0.08 15.13 -5.20
N GLN A 150 -0.56 15.71 -6.31
CA GLN A 150 -1.04 14.93 -7.45
C GLN A 150 0.16 14.29 -8.14
N ILE A 151 0.10 12.98 -8.34
CA ILE A 151 1.15 12.33 -9.11
C ILE A 151 0.82 12.41 -10.60
N THR A 152 1.84 12.65 -11.41
CA THR A 152 1.73 12.57 -12.87
C THR A 152 1.77 11.10 -13.30
N THR A 153 2.19 10.79 -14.53
CA THR A 153 2.43 9.42 -15.00
C THR A 153 3.85 8.92 -14.73
N ALA A 154 4.68 9.72 -14.03
CA ALA A 154 6.09 9.38 -13.78
C ALA A 154 6.25 8.20 -12.81
N VAL A 155 7.16 7.30 -13.16
CA VAL A 155 7.70 6.24 -12.28
C VAL A 155 9.08 6.66 -11.77
N GLY A 156 9.58 5.98 -10.75
CA GLY A 156 10.85 6.28 -10.09
C GLY A 156 10.66 7.13 -8.84
N MET A 157 11.69 7.90 -8.50
CA MET A 157 11.73 8.72 -7.29
C MET A 157 10.90 9.99 -7.45
N HIS A 158 9.98 10.21 -6.52
CA HIS A 158 9.22 11.44 -6.35
C HIS A 158 9.74 12.15 -5.11
N HIS A 159 10.42 13.27 -5.33
CA HIS A 159 10.98 14.12 -4.28
C HIS A 159 9.95 15.19 -3.91
N VAL A 160 9.54 15.24 -2.65
CA VAL A 160 8.58 16.20 -2.12
C VAL A 160 9.07 16.78 -0.80
N GLN A 161 8.57 17.96 -0.45
CA GLN A 161 8.89 18.61 0.81
C GLN A 161 7.65 18.81 1.66
N LEU A 162 7.75 18.55 2.96
CA LEU A 162 6.65 18.62 3.93
C LEU A 162 6.97 19.56 5.08
N HIS A 163 6.01 20.38 5.48
CA HIS A 163 6.09 21.17 6.70
C HIS A 163 5.75 20.29 7.90
N LEU A 164 6.70 20.16 8.84
CA LEU A 164 6.41 19.64 10.17
C LEU A 164 5.64 20.70 10.99
N PRO A 165 4.74 20.30 11.90
CA PRO A 165 4.01 21.26 12.74
C PRO A 165 4.97 21.97 13.71
N ALA A 166 4.82 23.29 13.85
CA ALA A 166 5.48 24.02 14.94
C ALA A 166 4.80 23.70 16.28
N GLY A 167 5.57 23.61 17.37
CA GLY A 167 5.05 23.27 18.70
C GLY A 167 4.82 21.78 18.93
N LEU A 168 5.17 20.92 17.96
CA LEU A 168 5.01 19.47 18.06
C LEU A 168 6.37 18.81 18.14
N THR A 169 6.63 18.15 19.28
CA THR A 169 7.83 17.35 19.53
C THR A 169 7.44 15.91 19.87
N CYS A 170 8.37 14.99 19.64
CA CYS A 170 8.19 13.57 19.93
C CYS A 170 9.53 12.83 19.97
N THR A 171 9.69 11.97 20.96
CA THR A 171 10.82 11.02 21.02
C THR A 171 10.67 9.92 19.97
N GLN A 172 9.42 9.62 19.59
CA GLN A 172 9.09 8.78 18.45
C GLN A 172 7.77 9.25 17.83
N CYS A 173 7.86 9.93 16.70
CA CYS A 173 6.76 10.11 15.79
C CYS A 173 6.71 8.99 14.76
N ILE A 174 5.51 8.79 14.21
CA ILE A 174 5.32 7.99 13.00
C ILE A 174 4.88 8.92 11.88
N LEU A 175 5.67 8.99 10.80
CA LEU A 175 5.27 9.62 9.55
C LEU A 175 4.54 8.57 8.70
N GLN A 176 3.26 8.81 8.41
CA GLN A 176 2.43 7.97 7.57
C GLN A 176 2.32 8.58 6.18
N TRP A 177 2.92 7.93 5.19
CA TRP A 177 2.62 8.16 3.79
C TRP A 177 1.36 7.37 3.41
N ARG A 178 0.49 8.03 2.65
CA ARG A 178 -0.62 7.39 1.95
C ARG A 178 -0.55 7.76 0.48
N TYR A 179 -0.70 6.77 -0.38
CA TYR A 179 -0.91 6.93 -1.79
C TYR A 179 -2.28 6.39 -2.19
N HIS A 180 -3.19 7.31 -2.51
CA HIS A 180 -4.50 7.00 -3.06
C HIS A 180 -4.37 6.97 -4.59
N SER A 181 -4.47 5.78 -5.18
CA SER A 181 -4.45 5.63 -6.63
C SER A 181 -5.66 6.32 -7.29
N GLY A 182 -5.64 6.44 -8.62
CA GLY A 182 -6.68 7.14 -9.38
C GLY A 182 -6.95 6.55 -10.76
N ASN A 183 -6.67 5.26 -10.95
CA ASN A 183 -6.82 4.57 -12.22
C ASN A 183 -8.04 3.63 -12.26
N SER A 184 -8.71 3.38 -11.13
CA SER A 184 -9.91 2.54 -11.10
C SER A 184 -11.14 3.36 -11.47
N TRP A 185 -12.04 2.78 -12.25
CA TRP A 185 -13.35 3.35 -12.49
C TRP A 185 -14.23 3.16 -11.25
N GLY A 186 -15.02 4.17 -10.92
CA GLY A 186 -16.04 4.09 -9.90
C GLY A 186 -17.00 5.26 -10.00
N VAL A 187 -17.72 5.54 -8.92
CA VAL A 187 -18.81 6.52 -8.90
C VAL A 187 -18.51 7.59 -7.85
N ASP A 188 -18.67 8.85 -8.23
CA ASP A 188 -18.53 9.98 -7.32
C ASP A 188 -19.74 10.09 -6.36
N PRO A 189 -19.68 10.93 -5.31
CA PRO A 189 -20.79 11.11 -4.38
C PRO A 189 -22.09 11.62 -5.03
N LYS A 190 -22.05 12.12 -6.27
CA LYS A 190 -23.21 12.61 -7.03
C LYS A 190 -23.79 11.54 -7.95
N GLY A 191 -23.25 10.32 -7.94
CA GLY A 191 -23.72 9.22 -8.79
C GLY A 191 -23.13 9.20 -10.20
N LYS A 192 -22.15 10.08 -10.51
CA LYS A 192 -21.51 10.12 -11.82
C LYS A 192 -20.32 9.14 -11.86
N GLY A 193 -20.30 8.29 -12.88
CA GLY A 193 -19.19 7.39 -13.15
C GLY A 193 -17.96 8.13 -13.69
N CYS A 194 -16.78 7.85 -13.12
CA CYS A 194 -15.50 8.42 -13.56
C CYS A 194 -14.30 7.54 -13.15
N VAL A 195 -13.18 7.71 -13.88
CA VAL A 195 -11.88 7.15 -13.48
C VAL A 195 -11.34 7.95 -12.29
N GLY A 196 -10.85 7.26 -11.27
CA GLY A 196 -10.38 7.84 -10.01
C GLY A 196 -11.50 8.16 -9.01
N CYS A 197 -12.74 7.77 -9.32
CA CYS A 197 -13.90 7.98 -8.44
C CYS A 197 -14.24 6.71 -7.67
N GLY A 198 -14.88 6.86 -6.51
CA GLY A 198 -15.23 5.73 -5.64
C GLY A 198 -14.00 5.03 -5.04
N PRO A 199 -14.12 3.75 -4.66
CA PRO A 199 -13.01 2.94 -4.16
C PRO A 199 -11.80 2.93 -5.10
N GLN A 200 -10.62 3.16 -4.55
CA GLN A 200 -9.33 3.09 -5.26
C GLN A 200 -8.35 2.23 -4.45
N GLU A 201 -7.35 1.66 -5.09
CA GLU A 201 -6.26 1.00 -4.38
C GLU A 201 -5.48 2.03 -3.54
N GLU A 202 -5.15 1.66 -2.31
CA GLU A 202 -4.41 2.51 -1.38
C GLU A 202 -3.07 1.84 -1.06
N PHE A 203 -2.01 2.63 -0.96
CA PHE A 203 -0.71 2.19 -0.45
C PHE A 203 -0.31 3.03 0.74
N PHE A 204 0.40 2.45 1.68
CA PHE A 204 0.89 3.14 2.86
C PHE A 204 2.36 2.85 3.13
N GLY A 205 2.99 3.72 3.92
CA GLY A 205 4.28 3.48 4.52
C GLY A 205 4.39 4.26 5.83
N CYS A 206 4.97 3.63 6.85
CA CYS A 206 5.20 4.24 8.16
C CYS A 206 6.70 4.33 8.43
N SER A 207 7.20 5.51 8.77
CA SER A 207 8.59 5.72 9.20
C SER A 207 8.62 6.23 10.63
N ASP A 208 9.47 5.63 11.45
CA ASP A 208 9.72 6.08 12.82
C ASP A 208 10.78 7.19 12.80
N VAL A 209 10.45 8.37 13.32
CA VAL A 209 11.29 9.58 13.33
C VAL A 209 11.19 10.29 14.67
N ALA A 210 12.14 11.15 15.02
CA ALA A 210 12.06 12.03 16.19
C ALA A 210 11.96 13.49 15.76
N ILE A 211 11.26 14.30 16.56
CA ILE A 211 11.14 15.74 16.34
C ILE A 211 11.50 16.45 17.63
N ASP A 212 12.60 17.18 17.60
CA ASP A 212 13.13 17.96 18.70
C ASP A 212 12.58 19.39 18.68
N GLY A 213 12.52 20.03 19.86
CA GLY A 213 12.12 21.43 19.98
C GLY A 213 13.18 22.36 19.40
N LYS A 214 12.78 23.55 18.93
CA LYS A 214 13.76 24.56 18.52
C LYS A 214 14.64 24.95 19.70
N ALA A 215 15.96 25.04 19.48
CA ALA A 215 16.89 25.56 20.48
C ALA A 215 16.43 26.96 20.93
N GLY A 216 16.07 27.11 22.21
CA GLY A 216 15.49 28.33 22.79
C GLY A 216 14.00 28.24 23.18
N SER A 217 13.30 27.16 22.83
CA SER A 217 11.90 26.88 23.22
C SER A 217 11.78 26.03 24.49
N HIS A 218 12.70 26.20 25.44
CA HIS A 218 12.63 25.52 26.74
C HIS A 218 12.30 26.52 27.84
N SER A 219 11.00 26.63 28.13
CA SER A 219 10.60 26.82 29.52
C SER A 219 10.96 25.53 30.26
N SER A 220 11.77 25.69 31.30
CA SER A 220 12.24 24.68 32.23
C SER A 220 11.15 23.67 32.62
N ASN A 221 11.44 22.37 32.49
CA ASN A 221 11.44 21.49 33.65
C ASN A 221 12.06 20.11 33.35
N THR A 222 12.96 19.74 34.25
CA THR A 222 13.48 18.40 34.56
C THR A 222 14.49 17.81 33.58
N ALA A 223 15.76 18.13 33.85
CA ALA A 223 16.89 17.32 33.47
C ALA A 223 16.74 15.89 34.03
N SER A 224 16.78 14.89 33.16
CA SER A 224 17.15 13.53 33.54
C SER A 224 18.28 13.09 32.62
N SER A 225 19.44 12.91 33.22
CA SER A 225 20.64 12.45 32.53
C SER A 225 20.43 11.03 32.02
N THR A 226 20.64 10.80 30.73
CA THR A 226 21.01 9.48 30.25
C THR A 226 22.13 9.66 29.24
N LYS A 227 23.29 9.09 29.58
CA LYS A 227 24.52 9.13 28.78
C LYS A 227 24.22 8.63 27.36
N SER A 228 24.47 9.50 26.38
CA SER A 228 24.59 9.12 24.98
C SER A 228 25.84 8.26 24.77
N PRO A 229 25.76 7.10 24.11
CA PRO A 229 26.96 6.38 23.70
C PRO A 229 27.60 7.10 22.52
N SER A 230 28.76 7.71 22.80
CA SER A 230 29.68 8.25 21.81
C SER A 230 30.06 7.15 20.82
N THR A 231 29.59 7.28 19.58
CA THR A 231 30.09 6.50 18.45
C THR A 231 31.42 7.13 18.01
N THR A 232 32.51 6.43 18.27
CA THR A 232 33.84 6.80 17.79
C THR A 232 33.90 6.57 16.28
N THR A 233 33.71 7.63 15.50
CA THR A 233 34.03 7.62 14.07
C THR A 233 35.54 7.56 13.92
N LYS A 234 36.08 6.39 13.60
CA LYS A 234 37.49 6.23 13.24
C LYS A 234 37.71 6.92 11.89
N ALA A 235 38.38 8.06 11.92
CA ALA A 235 38.84 8.78 10.73
C ALA A 235 39.70 7.84 9.88
N THR A 236 39.30 7.61 8.62
CA THR A 236 40.14 6.95 7.62
C THR A 236 40.76 8.03 6.76
N THR A 237 42.06 8.24 6.97
CA THR A 237 42.93 9.01 6.08
C THR A 237 43.18 8.16 4.83
N THR A 238 42.73 8.62 3.65
CA THR A 238 43.18 8.05 2.39
C THR A 238 43.76 9.15 1.52
N THR A 239 45.07 9.00 1.33
CA THR A 239 46.02 9.79 0.57
C THR A 239 45.62 9.94 -0.89
N THR A 240 45.73 11.16 -1.41
CA THR A 240 45.63 11.50 -2.82
C THR A 240 46.69 10.74 -3.64
N VAL A 241 46.26 9.87 -4.56
CA VAL A 241 47.15 9.32 -5.60
C VAL A 241 46.73 9.86 -6.96
N LYS A 242 47.69 10.51 -7.59
CA LYS A 242 47.64 11.20 -8.88
C LYS A 242 47.34 10.23 -10.03
N ALA A 243 46.47 10.64 -10.94
CA ALA A 243 46.10 9.93 -12.16
C ALA A 243 47.31 9.73 -13.08
N THR A 244 47.51 8.50 -13.55
CA THR A 244 48.40 8.18 -14.68
C THR A 244 47.68 7.19 -15.61
N THR A 245 47.74 7.50 -16.90
CA THR A 245 47.09 6.89 -18.06
C THR A 245 47.32 5.37 -18.18
N PRO A 246 46.35 4.55 -18.64
CA PRO A 246 46.60 3.15 -18.92
C PRO A 246 47.13 2.95 -20.35
N THR A 247 48.32 2.34 -20.45
CA THR A 247 48.87 1.76 -21.69
C THR A 247 48.32 0.34 -21.86
N THR A 248 47.82 0.07 -23.07
CA THR A 248 47.35 -1.23 -23.56
C THR A 248 48.44 -2.29 -23.50
N THR A 249 48.15 -3.46 -22.92
CA THR A 249 48.93 -4.68 -23.14
C THR A 249 48.01 -5.87 -23.34
N LYS A 250 48.33 -6.61 -24.40
CA LYS A 250 47.62 -7.68 -25.09
C LYS A 250 47.46 -8.93 -24.20
N LEU A 251 46.25 -9.48 -24.15
CA LEU A 251 45.92 -10.73 -23.45
C LEU A 251 46.50 -11.93 -24.21
N GLN A 252 47.35 -12.70 -23.55
CA GLN A 252 47.90 -13.96 -24.06
C GLN A 252 47.23 -15.13 -23.34
N THR A 253 46.62 -16.00 -24.14
CA THR A 253 45.91 -17.22 -23.77
C THR A 253 46.89 -18.26 -23.25
N THR A 254 46.57 -18.92 -22.14
CA THR A 254 47.21 -20.20 -21.76
C THR A 254 46.15 -21.14 -21.20
N THR A 255 45.92 -22.21 -21.93
CA THR A 255 45.04 -23.33 -21.63
C THR A 255 45.76 -24.34 -20.74
N THR A 256 45.16 -24.71 -19.61
CA THR A 256 45.58 -25.85 -18.78
C THR A 256 44.42 -26.86 -18.71
N PRO A 257 44.67 -28.17 -18.87
CA PRO A 257 43.62 -29.17 -18.98
C PRO A 257 43.13 -29.63 -17.60
N THR A 258 41.82 -29.71 -17.41
CA THR A 258 41.21 -30.30 -16.20
C THR A 258 40.73 -31.72 -16.50
N THR A 259 41.29 -32.64 -15.73
CA THR A 259 41.02 -34.08 -15.68
C THR A 259 39.54 -34.38 -15.39
N THR A 260 38.97 -35.29 -16.17
CA THR A 260 37.62 -35.83 -16.02
C THR A 260 37.59 -36.85 -14.88
N THR A 261 36.81 -36.59 -13.84
CA THR A 261 36.45 -37.61 -12.83
C THR A 261 35.04 -38.11 -13.13
N THR A 262 34.94 -39.38 -13.46
CA THR A 262 33.70 -40.14 -13.70
C THR A 262 32.99 -40.39 -12.37
N SER A 263 31.78 -39.84 -12.21
CA SER A 263 30.89 -40.15 -11.10
C SER A 263 29.85 -41.18 -11.56
N THR A 264 29.95 -42.39 -11.03
CA THR A 264 29.05 -43.52 -11.26
C THR A 264 27.68 -43.25 -10.63
N THR A 265 26.62 -43.28 -11.45
CA THR A 265 25.22 -43.20 -11.01
C THR A 265 24.74 -44.57 -10.57
N THR A 266 24.46 -44.76 -9.28
CA THR A 266 23.78 -45.96 -8.78
C THR A 266 22.28 -45.71 -8.74
N THR A 267 21.55 -46.40 -9.60
CA THR A 267 20.08 -46.43 -9.66
C THR A 267 19.57 -47.43 -8.61
N THR A 268 18.81 -46.95 -7.62
CA THR A 268 18.01 -47.82 -6.74
C THR A 268 16.53 -47.53 -6.94
N THR A 269 15.83 -48.55 -7.43
CA THR A 269 14.38 -48.68 -7.59
C THR A 269 13.65 -48.59 -6.24
N PRO A 270 12.52 -47.86 -6.12
CA PRO A 270 11.65 -47.99 -4.95
C PRO A 270 10.67 -49.16 -5.14
N THR A 271 10.80 -50.17 -4.27
CA THR A 271 9.84 -51.27 -4.09
C THR A 271 8.57 -50.76 -3.41
N THR A 272 7.43 -51.20 -3.93
CA THR A 272 6.09 -50.95 -3.39
C THR A 272 5.87 -51.79 -2.13
N THR A 273 5.60 -51.14 -0.99
CA THR A 273 5.12 -51.83 0.23
C THR A 273 3.79 -51.24 0.64
N THR A 274 2.76 -52.08 0.55
CA THR A 274 1.41 -51.90 1.07
C THR A 274 1.42 -51.88 2.60
N THR A 275 0.93 -50.80 3.21
CA THR A 275 0.66 -50.77 4.66
C THR A 275 -0.74 -50.24 4.92
N SER A 276 -1.45 -51.02 5.72
CA SER A 276 -2.87 -50.98 6.07
C SER A 276 -3.32 -49.76 6.87
N THR A 277 -4.54 -49.33 6.57
CA THR A 277 -5.41 -48.38 7.30
C THR A 277 -5.61 -48.77 8.77
N PRO A 278 -5.53 -47.83 9.74
CA PRO A 278 -6.13 -48.03 11.04
C PRO A 278 -7.58 -47.53 11.05
N THR A 279 -8.50 -48.47 11.28
CA THR A 279 -9.90 -48.23 11.60
C THR A 279 -10.00 -47.74 13.04
N THR A 280 -10.59 -46.56 13.27
CA THR A 280 -10.95 -46.13 14.63
C THR A 280 -12.43 -46.35 14.86
N THR A 281 -12.70 -47.26 15.79
CA THR A 281 -14.00 -47.72 16.27
C THR A 281 -14.80 -46.62 16.96
N THR A 282 -16.08 -46.56 16.63
CA THR A 282 -17.11 -45.77 17.30
C THR A 282 -17.41 -46.35 18.69
N THR A 283 -17.29 -45.53 19.73
CA THR A 283 -17.87 -45.85 21.05
C THR A 283 -18.87 -44.77 21.41
N THR A 284 -20.13 -45.17 21.45
CA THR A 284 -21.27 -44.40 21.95
C THR A 284 -21.26 -44.43 23.46
N THR A 285 -21.18 -43.26 24.12
CA THR A 285 -21.54 -43.13 25.53
C THR A 285 -22.47 -41.95 25.70
N THR A 286 -23.73 -42.27 25.94
CA THR A 286 -24.79 -41.43 26.48
C THR A 286 -24.39 -40.90 27.86
N THR A 287 -24.75 -39.66 28.24
CA THR A 287 -25.58 -39.35 29.43
C THR A 287 -25.62 -37.82 29.73
N SER A 288 -26.85 -37.37 29.94
CA SER A 288 -27.38 -36.24 30.74
C SER A 288 -26.93 -34.80 30.50
N THR A 289 -27.87 -34.08 29.90
CA THR A 289 -28.19 -32.66 30.03
C THR A 289 -28.29 -32.19 31.49
N THR A 290 -27.70 -31.04 31.81
CA THR A 290 -28.19 -30.17 32.88
C THR A 290 -28.29 -28.75 32.34
N THR A 291 -29.54 -28.30 32.21
CA THR A 291 -29.94 -26.98 31.76
C THR A 291 -29.72 -25.98 32.88
N THR A 292 -28.98 -24.91 32.63
CA THR A 292 -29.03 -23.71 33.46
C THR A 292 -29.39 -22.52 32.58
N THR A 293 -30.65 -22.13 32.70
CA THR A 293 -31.32 -20.98 32.10
C THR A 293 -30.77 -19.69 32.71
N LEU A 294 -30.28 -18.79 31.86
CA LEU A 294 -30.07 -17.37 32.18
C LEU A 294 -30.96 -16.53 31.23
N PRO A 295 -31.55 -15.43 31.73
CA PRO A 295 -32.70 -14.77 31.12
C PRO A 295 -32.36 -13.93 29.87
N PRO A 296 -33.37 -13.64 29.02
CA PRO A 296 -33.18 -12.97 27.74
C PRO A 296 -32.88 -11.49 27.92
N VAL A 297 -31.83 -11.01 27.24
CA VAL A 297 -31.54 -9.58 27.12
C VAL A 297 -32.42 -9.01 26.01
N THR A 298 -33.46 -8.29 26.42
CA THR A 298 -34.38 -7.56 25.56
C THR A 298 -33.63 -6.48 24.77
N SER A 299 -33.61 -6.59 23.45
CA SER A 299 -33.12 -5.54 22.56
C SER A 299 -34.21 -4.49 22.36
N THR A 300 -34.08 -3.35 23.04
CA THR A 300 -34.91 -2.16 22.81
C THR A 300 -34.44 -1.43 21.54
N PRO A 301 -35.33 -1.06 20.61
CA PRO A 301 -34.96 -0.25 19.45
C PRO A 301 -34.82 1.22 19.88
N THR A 302 -33.61 1.77 19.82
CA THR A 302 -33.39 3.20 20.05
C THR A 302 -33.90 3.99 18.85
N THR A 303 -35.00 4.70 19.07
CA THR A 303 -35.60 5.66 18.15
C THR A 303 -34.70 6.88 18.00
N ARG A 304 -34.47 7.25 16.74
CA ARG A 304 -33.81 8.48 16.29
C ARG A 304 -34.71 9.68 16.57
N PRO A 305 -34.26 10.74 17.28
CA PRO A 305 -35.03 11.97 17.34
C PRO A 305 -34.96 12.69 16.00
N SER A 306 -36.14 12.89 15.42
CA SER A 306 -36.38 13.78 14.29
C SER A 306 -36.30 15.22 14.79
N SER A 307 -35.34 16.02 14.30
CA SER A 307 -35.32 17.46 14.53
C SER A 307 -35.96 18.17 13.33
N SER A 308 -36.98 18.94 13.69
CA SER A 308 -37.91 19.72 12.89
C SER A 308 -37.28 20.70 11.89
N THR A 309 -37.93 20.75 10.73
CA THR A 309 -37.94 21.80 9.72
C THR A 309 -38.26 23.17 10.33
N THR A 310 -37.47 24.19 10.00
CA THR A 310 -37.89 25.59 10.12
C THR A 310 -37.57 26.31 8.82
N THR A 311 -38.60 26.92 8.26
CA THR A 311 -38.67 27.59 6.96
C THR A 311 -38.28 29.07 7.02
N LYS A 312 -37.71 29.56 5.89
CA LYS A 312 -37.81 30.91 5.28
C LYS A 312 -36.72 31.96 5.66
N PRO A 313 -36.45 33.03 4.85
CA PRO A 313 -36.48 33.23 3.38
C PRO A 313 -35.13 33.65 2.74
N LYS A 314 -35.10 33.52 1.40
CA LYS A 314 -34.21 34.09 0.35
C LYS A 314 -34.00 35.63 0.41
N PRO A 315 -32.86 36.13 -0.09
CA PRO A 315 -32.88 37.28 -1.02
C PRO A 315 -32.23 37.04 -2.41
N ALA A 316 -32.63 37.91 -3.34
CA ALA A 316 -32.36 38.01 -4.79
C ALA A 316 -30.88 38.20 -5.17
N THR A 317 -30.36 37.50 -6.18
CA THR A 317 -30.23 37.88 -7.62
C THR A 317 -29.22 39.00 -7.91
N THR A 318 -28.12 38.68 -8.58
CA THR A 318 -27.53 39.45 -9.70
C THR A 318 -26.63 38.55 -10.58
N ASN A 319 -26.82 38.64 -11.89
CA ASN A 319 -26.00 38.12 -12.99
C ASN A 319 -25.12 39.29 -13.50
N PRO A 320 -23.97 39.07 -14.20
CA PRO A 320 -24.02 38.82 -15.65
C PRO A 320 -22.92 37.89 -16.26
N THR A 321 -23.33 37.08 -17.26
CA THR A 321 -22.88 36.95 -18.69
C THR A 321 -21.37 37.09 -19.06
N PRO A 322 -20.88 36.54 -20.22
CA PRO A 322 -20.68 35.14 -20.64
C PRO A 322 -19.19 34.81 -21.02
N SER A 323 -18.96 33.56 -21.45
CA SER A 323 -17.70 32.92 -21.90
C SER A 323 -16.83 33.65 -22.94
N PRO A 324 -15.60 33.13 -23.14
CA PRO A 324 -15.21 32.70 -24.48
C PRO A 324 -14.81 31.21 -24.56
N THR A 325 -15.23 30.62 -25.67
CA THR A 325 -15.02 29.26 -26.15
C THR A 325 -13.57 29.05 -26.62
N THR A 326 -12.97 27.89 -26.32
CA THR A 326 -11.88 27.34 -27.15
C THR A 326 -12.08 25.85 -27.32
N GLN A 327 -12.14 25.45 -28.60
CA GLN A 327 -12.29 24.09 -29.08
C GLN A 327 -10.99 23.30 -28.84
N SER A 328 -11.10 22.04 -28.44
CA SER A 328 -10.14 21.03 -28.90
C SER A 328 -10.84 19.69 -29.08
N ASN A 329 -10.70 19.17 -30.30
CA ASN A 329 -11.18 17.87 -30.77
C ASN A 329 -10.41 16.74 -30.08
N GLY A 330 -11.12 15.69 -29.68
CA GLY A 330 -10.53 14.46 -29.16
C GLY A 330 -11.60 13.40 -28.94
N SER A 331 -11.83 12.61 -29.98
CA SER A 331 -12.90 11.63 -30.15
C SER A 331 -12.96 10.59 -29.03
N GLY A 332 -14.07 10.58 -28.29
CA GLY A 332 -14.44 9.51 -27.35
C GLY A 332 -15.95 9.49 -27.21
N ALA A 333 -16.64 8.96 -28.23
CA ALA A 333 -18.09 8.88 -28.25
C ALA A 333 -18.61 8.12 -27.02
N ARG A 334 -19.54 8.78 -26.34
CA ARG A 334 -20.31 8.33 -25.19
C ARG A 334 -21.23 7.16 -25.60
N PRO A 335 -21.77 6.39 -24.63
CA PRO A 335 -23.22 6.50 -24.49
C PRO A 335 -23.74 6.79 -23.07
N VAL A 336 -24.82 7.57 -23.06
CA VAL A 336 -25.77 7.93 -21.98
C VAL A 336 -26.61 6.69 -21.62
N PRO A 337 -27.24 6.59 -20.42
CA PRO A 337 -27.73 5.33 -19.91
C PRO A 337 -29.05 4.94 -20.57
N GLY A 338 -29.00 3.88 -21.38
CA GLY A 338 -30.16 3.05 -21.67
C GLY A 338 -30.25 1.95 -20.63
N ALA A 339 -31.41 1.81 -19.99
CA ALA A 339 -31.76 0.59 -19.28
C ALA A 339 -31.77 -0.58 -20.28
N MET A 340 -30.71 -1.40 -20.28
CA MET A 340 -30.59 -2.52 -21.19
C MET A 340 -30.14 -3.79 -20.44
N SER A 341 -31.13 -4.68 -20.32
CA SER A 341 -31.10 -6.14 -20.22
C SER A 341 -30.43 -6.81 -19.00
N ALA A 342 -31.29 -7.37 -18.14
CA ALA A 342 -30.99 -8.23 -17.01
C ALA A 342 -30.51 -9.65 -17.37
N LYS A 343 -29.84 -9.84 -18.51
CA LYS A 343 -29.20 -11.11 -18.90
C LYS A 343 -27.80 -10.88 -19.45
N LYS A 344 -26.93 -10.29 -18.62
CA LYS A 344 -25.49 -10.44 -18.81
C LYS A 344 -24.88 -11.21 -17.65
N THR A 345 -24.31 -12.38 -17.91
CA THR A 345 -23.45 -13.05 -16.94
C THR A 345 -22.23 -12.17 -16.75
N CYS A 346 -22.20 -11.47 -15.61
CA CYS A 346 -21.09 -10.65 -15.20
C CYS A 346 -20.36 -11.29 -14.02
N GLY A 347 -19.09 -11.59 -14.23
CA GLY A 347 -18.24 -12.24 -13.25
C GLY A 347 -16.76 -12.00 -13.54
N PRO A 348 -15.88 -12.40 -12.62
CA PRO A 348 -14.45 -12.28 -12.80
C PRO A 348 -13.95 -13.15 -13.96
N THR A 349 -12.86 -12.75 -14.62
CA THR A 349 -12.10 -13.67 -15.48
C THR A 349 -11.47 -14.79 -14.65
N ASP A 350 -10.96 -15.85 -15.30
CA ASP A 350 -10.34 -16.99 -14.61
C ASP A 350 -9.20 -16.59 -13.68
N VAL A 351 -8.45 -15.54 -14.02
CA VAL A 351 -7.35 -15.02 -13.20
C VAL A 351 -7.85 -14.50 -11.85
N TRP A 352 -9.07 -13.95 -11.81
CA TRP A 352 -9.62 -13.29 -10.62
C TRP A 352 -10.79 -14.04 -9.98
N LYS A 353 -11.13 -15.23 -10.47
CA LYS A 353 -12.32 -15.97 -10.00
C LYS A 353 -12.26 -16.37 -8.53
N ASN A 354 -11.05 -16.61 -8.03
CA ASN A 354 -10.78 -16.95 -6.64
C ASN A 354 -10.41 -15.73 -5.80
N THR A 355 -10.32 -14.53 -6.40
CA THR A 355 -10.04 -13.30 -5.67
C THR A 355 -11.27 -12.91 -4.86
N PRO A 356 -11.17 -12.88 -3.51
CA PRO A 356 -12.31 -12.57 -2.67
C PRO A 356 -12.97 -11.25 -3.07
N GLY A 357 -14.30 -11.25 -3.18
CA GLY A 357 -15.08 -10.06 -3.54
C GLY A 357 -15.13 -9.71 -5.03
N MET A 358 -14.22 -10.23 -5.87
CA MET A 358 -14.16 -9.82 -7.29
C MET A 358 -15.46 -10.08 -8.06
N LYS A 359 -16.17 -11.16 -7.70
CA LYS A 359 -17.51 -11.44 -8.20
C LYS A 359 -18.49 -10.30 -7.97
N GLN A 360 -18.47 -9.69 -6.78
CA GLN A 360 -19.34 -8.57 -6.46
C GLN A 360 -18.91 -7.29 -7.19
N TRP A 361 -17.60 -7.04 -7.28
CA TRP A 361 -17.06 -5.90 -8.01
C TRP A 361 -17.44 -5.89 -9.49
N CYS A 362 -17.24 -7.02 -10.17
CA CYS A 362 -17.64 -7.16 -11.56
C CYS A 362 -19.14 -6.88 -11.70
N LYS A 363 -19.98 -7.53 -10.89
CA LYS A 363 -21.44 -7.32 -10.92
C LYS A 363 -21.84 -5.86 -10.74
N THR A 364 -21.23 -5.15 -9.79
CA THR A 364 -21.51 -3.72 -9.54
C THR A 364 -21.14 -2.86 -10.74
N ASN A 365 -19.93 -3.02 -11.29
CA ASN A 365 -19.46 -2.23 -12.42
C ASN A 365 -20.23 -2.51 -13.71
N CYS A 366 -20.56 -3.78 -13.96
CA CYS A 366 -21.36 -4.18 -15.13
C CYS A 366 -22.74 -3.54 -15.15
N ARG A 367 -23.42 -3.47 -14.00
CA ARG A 367 -24.73 -2.79 -13.87
C ARG A 367 -24.66 -1.32 -14.23
N MET A 368 -23.48 -0.72 -14.15
CA MET A 368 -23.21 0.68 -14.47
C MET A 368 -22.61 0.87 -15.87
N GLY A 369 -22.56 -0.20 -16.68
CA GLY A 369 -22.05 -0.15 -18.06
C GLY A 369 -20.52 -0.26 -18.19
N TYR A 370 -19.80 -0.52 -17.10
CA TYR A 370 -18.34 -0.68 -17.13
C TYR A 370 -17.96 -2.17 -17.02
N CYS A 371 -17.27 -2.69 -18.04
CA CYS A 371 -16.77 -4.07 -18.07
C CYS A 371 -15.32 -4.11 -18.59
N PRO A 372 -14.33 -4.04 -17.70
CA PRO A 372 -12.93 -4.19 -18.09
C PRO A 372 -12.63 -5.66 -18.39
N LYS A 373 -12.34 -5.98 -19.65
CA LYS A 373 -12.04 -7.36 -20.10
C LYS A 373 -10.86 -8.02 -19.38
N SER A 374 -9.97 -7.24 -18.77
CA SER A 374 -8.84 -7.73 -17.96
C SER A 374 -9.27 -8.33 -16.62
N HIS A 375 -10.44 -7.95 -16.10
CA HIS A 375 -10.90 -8.33 -14.77
C HIS A 375 -12.26 -9.04 -14.79
N CYS A 376 -13.13 -8.70 -15.74
CA CYS A 376 -14.49 -9.22 -15.81
C CYS A 376 -14.82 -9.82 -17.19
N VAL A 377 -15.57 -10.92 -17.16
CA VAL A 377 -16.33 -11.47 -18.29
C VAL A 377 -17.75 -10.93 -18.18
N CYS A 378 -18.24 -10.32 -19.26
CA CYS A 378 -19.58 -9.71 -19.32
C CYS A 378 -20.23 -10.09 -20.65
N VAL A 379 -20.94 -11.21 -20.66
CA VAL A 379 -21.66 -11.73 -21.83
C VAL A 379 -23.15 -11.58 -21.63
#